data_AF-W9KX27-F1
#
_entry.id   AF-W9KX27-F1
#
_cell.length_a   1.000
_cell.length_b   1.000
_cell.length_c   1.000
_cell.angle_alpha   90.00
_cell.angle_beta   90.00
_cell.angle_gamma   90.00
#
_symmetry.space_group_name_H-M   'P 1'
#
loop_
_entity.id
_entity.type
_entity.pdbx_description
1 polymer ?
#
loop_
_entity_poly.entity_id
_entity_poly.type
_entity_poly.pdbx_seq_one_letter_code
_entity_poly.pdbx_strand_id
1 'polypeptide(L)'
;MVELMDVDSENEHTEAKYEDKATYESMQIDSGDMTTCISTKSKFNPGSFSKTPASRGIRLLKTSTNRCIKASNRKFKGEKRQKKLDRSTTPNLKQRVPIRRHEKQQLSEGNLHEIRKKQSACVISLSHRLIGLNPLGSFAENCEKTIPDWITLLGKTMLPTFINSSHPCIIAAFKAVDSIICGDEGTHLLRRLAYIELMRLFASLEAIIKYERETGRISREPGYGNASLALDIYMSAQESHPHPNDLRRELRERKRAGRSWEDLAKLSPLLSMIYLEAAEPVVKDFKRFDSATLKLVAARVLEECPKELVQISIQLAERVESAVRSDLLFDMRQVTVARIRQSLKLA
;
A
#
# COMPACT_ATOMS: atom_id res chain seq x y z
N MET A 1 6.20 -38.85 62.09
CA MET A 1 7.10 -38.64 63.25
C MET A 1 8.40 -38.11 62.67
N VAL A 2 8.48 -36.79 62.53
CA VAL A 2 9.13 -35.85 63.48
C VAL A 2 10.65 -35.81 63.24
N GLU A 3 11.05 -34.63 62.76
CA GLU A 3 12.29 -33.86 62.96
C GLU A 3 13.67 -34.53 62.83
N LEU A 4 14.51 -33.88 62.03
CA LEU A 4 15.80 -33.41 62.53
C LEU A 4 16.13 -32.06 61.88
N MET A 5 16.28 -31.05 62.74
CA MET A 5 16.99 -29.79 62.49
C MET A 5 18.50 -30.05 62.52
N ASP A 6 19.25 -29.12 61.91
CA ASP A 6 20.55 -28.56 62.33
C ASP A 6 21.26 -28.00 61.09
N VAL A 7 22.11 -26.97 61.08
CA VAL A 7 22.58 -25.92 62.00
C VAL A 7 23.46 -24.97 61.13
N ASP A 8 23.35 -23.67 61.38
CA ASP A 8 24.30 -22.53 61.34
C ASP A 8 25.55 -22.46 60.42
N SER A 9 25.85 -21.22 59.98
CA SER A 9 27.13 -20.47 60.16
C SER A 9 27.22 -19.32 59.12
N GLU A 10 26.99 -18.06 59.48
CA GLU A 10 27.91 -17.00 59.96
C GLU A 10 28.72 -16.23 58.88
N ASN A 11 29.14 -15.02 59.28
CA ASN A 11 29.98 -13.98 58.63
C ASN A 11 29.28 -12.90 57.79
N GLU A 12 29.56 -11.59 57.93
CA GLU A 12 30.46 -10.83 58.82
C GLU A 12 30.14 -9.31 58.70
N HIS A 13 30.60 -8.55 59.69
CA HIS A 13 30.52 -7.09 59.90
C HIS A 13 31.06 -6.21 58.75
N THR A 14 30.63 -4.95 58.56
CA THR A 14 31.16 -3.73 59.24
C THR A 14 30.38 -2.48 58.77
N GLU A 15 29.76 -1.69 59.66
CA GLU A 15 30.17 -0.32 60.12
C GLU A 15 30.84 0.58 59.04
N ALA A 16 30.47 1.84 58.78
CA ALA A 16 30.40 3.04 59.64
C ALA A 16 29.75 4.20 58.82
N LYS A 17 28.76 4.97 59.33
CA LYS A 17 28.83 6.27 60.05
C LYS A 17 29.25 7.55 59.25
N TYR A 18 28.56 8.64 59.61
CA TYR A 18 28.74 10.10 59.33
C TYR A 18 28.17 10.64 58.00
N GLU A 19 27.05 11.39 57.99
CA GLU A 19 26.84 12.81 58.38
C GLU A 19 27.89 13.76 57.77
N ASP A 20 27.51 14.67 56.85
CA ASP A 20 27.04 16.01 57.24
C ASP A 20 26.53 16.84 56.04
N LYS A 21 25.75 17.86 56.39
CA LYS A 21 25.14 18.92 55.59
C LYS A 21 26.15 19.80 54.83
N ALA A 22 25.71 20.39 53.71
CA ALA A 22 25.83 21.84 53.50
C ALA A 22 25.04 22.32 52.27
N THR A 23 24.31 23.40 52.50
CA THR A 23 23.55 24.29 51.61
C THR A 23 24.49 25.25 50.85
N TYR A 24 24.22 25.56 49.56
CA TYR A 24 24.39 26.88 48.88
C TYR A 24 24.02 26.72 47.39
N GLU A 25 22.90 27.22 46.88
CA GLU A 25 22.62 28.59 46.39
C GLU A 25 23.50 29.10 45.23
N SER A 26 22.85 29.21 44.06
CA SER A 26 23.03 30.16 42.94
C SER A 26 24.40 30.40 42.31
N MET A 27 24.48 30.23 40.97
CA MET A 27 25.05 31.24 40.06
C MET A 27 24.64 30.97 38.60
N GLN A 28 24.05 31.97 37.96
CA GLN A 28 23.98 32.11 36.50
C GLN A 28 25.34 32.57 35.98
N ILE A 29 25.84 31.99 34.88
CA ILE A 29 26.74 32.66 33.93
C ILE A 29 26.44 32.14 32.51
N ASP A 30 26.16 33.08 31.61
CA ASP A 30 26.14 32.98 30.15
C ASP A 30 27.56 32.90 29.56
N SER A 31 27.73 32.14 28.47
CA SER A 31 28.76 32.23 27.41
C SER A 31 28.98 30.80 26.86
N GLY A 32 28.81 30.46 25.59
CA GLY A 32 29.14 31.18 24.38
C GLY A 32 30.10 30.29 23.57
N ASP A 33 29.76 30.05 22.29
CA ASP A 33 30.54 29.37 21.24
C ASP A 33 30.74 27.84 21.32
N MET A 34 30.86 27.08 20.24
CA MET A 34 30.55 27.23 18.81
C MET A 34 30.87 25.85 18.24
N THR A 35 29.91 25.11 17.69
CA THR A 35 30.25 24.00 16.79
C THR A 35 29.19 23.83 15.72
N THR A 36 29.63 24.15 14.52
CA THR A 36 28.95 24.10 13.24
C THR A 36 28.51 22.68 12.88
N CYS A 37 27.20 22.43 12.88
CA CYS A 37 26.61 21.33 12.10
C CYS A 37 25.99 21.91 10.83
N ILE A 38 26.61 21.58 9.71
CA ILE A 38 26.13 21.90 8.36
C ILE A 38 24.82 21.15 8.12
N SER A 39 23.70 21.86 8.27
CA SER A 39 22.38 21.42 7.86
C SER A 39 22.20 21.74 6.37
N THR A 40 22.28 20.72 5.52
CA THR A 40 21.85 20.83 4.12
C THR A 40 20.31 20.91 4.09
N LYS A 41 19.81 22.15 4.12
CA LYS A 41 18.41 22.49 3.88
C LYS A 41 17.96 21.96 2.51
N SER A 42 17.29 20.81 2.50
CA SER A 42 16.45 20.39 1.39
C SER A 42 15.19 21.25 1.41
N LYS A 43 15.15 22.29 0.58
CA LYS A 43 13.96 23.09 0.32
C LYS A 43 13.03 22.28 -0.60
N PHE A 44 12.13 21.50 -0.03
CA PHE A 44 10.94 21.07 -0.76
C PHE A 44 9.89 22.18 -0.64
N ASN A 45 9.61 22.84 -1.78
CA ASN A 45 8.57 23.86 -1.92
C ASN A 45 7.21 23.14 -2.16
N PRO A 46 6.20 23.30 -1.29
CA PRO A 46 4.84 22.87 -1.60
C PRO A 46 4.10 24.04 -2.26
N GLY A 47 4.19 24.15 -3.58
CA GLY A 47 3.49 25.24 -4.29
C GLY A 47 3.91 25.42 -5.73
N SER A 48 3.42 24.57 -6.63
CA SER A 48 3.55 24.83 -8.07
C SER A 48 2.44 24.16 -8.87
N PHE A 49 1.19 24.58 -8.66
CA PHE A 49 0.13 24.45 -9.67
C PHE A 49 -0.71 25.73 -9.73
N SER A 50 -0.10 26.80 -10.22
CA SER A 50 -0.83 27.96 -10.75
C SER A 50 0.01 28.66 -11.83
N LYS A 51 -0.14 28.19 -13.08
CA LYS A 51 0.17 29.00 -14.27
C LYS A 51 -0.95 28.83 -15.29
N THR A 52 -1.86 29.80 -15.26
CA THR A 52 -2.68 30.22 -16.40
C THR A 52 -1.79 30.67 -17.56
N PRO A 53 -2.26 30.51 -18.80
CA PRO A 53 -2.03 31.51 -19.84
C PRO A 53 -3.32 32.23 -20.19
N ALA A 54 -3.14 33.51 -20.46
CA ALA A 54 -4.14 34.51 -20.74
C ALA A 54 -4.92 34.30 -22.05
N SER A 55 -6.20 34.65 -21.98
CA SER A 55 -7.00 35.39 -22.96
C SER A 55 -6.69 35.27 -24.46
N ARG A 56 -7.68 34.81 -25.23
CA ARG A 56 -8.24 35.55 -26.40
C ARG A 56 -9.52 34.85 -26.88
N GLY A 57 -10.58 35.64 -27.09
CA GLY A 57 -11.71 35.23 -27.93
C GLY A 57 -13.08 35.26 -27.26
N ILE A 58 -13.56 36.47 -26.95
CA ILE A 58 -14.97 36.75 -26.73
C ILE A 58 -15.77 36.37 -27.98
N ARG A 59 -16.82 35.57 -27.83
CA ARG A 59 -18.07 35.73 -28.60
C ARG A 59 -19.28 35.32 -27.75
N LEU A 60 -20.07 36.34 -27.42
CA LEU A 60 -21.46 36.22 -26.99
C LEU A 60 -22.29 35.49 -28.05
N LEU A 61 -23.25 34.66 -27.62
CA LEU A 61 -24.69 34.80 -27.88
C LEU A 61 -25.40 33.76 -26.98
N LYS A 62 -26.07 34.20 -25.90
CA LYS A 62 -27.52 34.44 -25.77
C LYS A 62 -28.39 33.17 -25.63
N THR A 63 -29.16 33.18 -24.53
CA THR A 63 -30.56 32.67 -24.36
C THR A 63 -30.78 31.15 -24.47
N SER A 64 -31.66 30.48 -23.73
CA SER A 64 -32.64 30.83 -22.70
C SER A 64 -33.21 29.55 -22.08
N THR A 65 -33.90 29.72 -20.95
CA THR A 65 -35.09 28.96 -20.49
C THR A 65 -34.97 27.54 -19.93
N ASN A 66 -35.05 27.47 -18.59
CA ASN A 66 -36.15 26.88 -17.79
C ASN A 66 -36.97 25.71 -18.37
N ARG A 67 -36.94 24.57 -17.64
CA ARG A 67 -38.06 23.83 -16.99
C ARG A 67 -37.63 22.36 -16.82
N CYS A 68 -37.57 21.79 -15.62
CA CYS A 68 -38.64 21.44 -14.66
C CYS A 68 -39.54 20.28 -15.14
N ILE A 69 -39.33 19.12 -14.50
CA ILE A 69 -40.29 18.15 -13.95
C ILE A 69 -41.50 17.77 -14.84
N LYS A 70 -41.62 16.48 -15.17
CA LYS A 70 -42.77 15.66 -14.74
C LYS A 70 -42.60 14.17 -15.05
N ALA A 71 -42.94 13.40 -14.02
CA ALA A 71 -43.22 11.99 -14.04
C ALA A 71 -44.40 11.65 -14.98
N SER A 72 -44.44 10.42 -15.48
CA SER A 72 -45.71 9.71 -15.57
C SER A 72 -45.51 8.20 -15.51
N ASN A 73 -46.09 7.62 -14.47
CA ASN A 73 -46.54 6.24 -14.43
C ASN A 73 -47.44 5.93 -15.63
N ARG A 74 -47.36 4.72 -16.17
CA ARG A 74 -48.52 3.92 -16.59
C ARG A 74 -48.14 2.44 -16.73
N LYS A 75 -48.68 1.64 -15.81
CA LYS A 75 -48.95 0.21 -15.99
C LYS A 75 -50.03 0.03 -17.07
N PHE A 76 -49.98 -1.07 -17.82
CA PHE A 76 -51.07 -2.05 -18.09
C PHE A 76 -50.49 -3.08 -19.08
N LYS A 77 -50.41 -4.38 -18.69
CA LYS A 77 -51.19 -5.52 -19.23
C LYS A 77 -51.33 -5.49 -20.77
N GLY A 78 -51.03 -6.52 -21.55
CA GLY A 78 -50.93 -7.97 -21.34
C GLY A 78 -51.25 -8.63 -22.70
N GLU A 79 -50.91 -9.91 -22.83
CA GLU A 79 -51.39 -10.86 -23.85
C GLU A 79 -50.72 -10.93 -25.25
N LYS A 80 -49.86 -11.95 -25.32
CA LYS A 80 -49.66 -12.97 -26.38
C LYS A 80 -50.66 -12.96 -27.56
N ARG A 81 -50.13 -13.10 -28.79
CA ARG A 81 -50.48 -14.20 -29.72
C ARG A 81 -49.50 -14.34 -30.89
N GLN A 82 -49.49 -15.57 -31.40
CA GLN A 82 -48.53 -16.25 -32.25
C GLN A 82 -48.67 -15.98 -33.77
N LYS A 83 -47.56 -16.30 -34.46
CA LYS A 83 -47.44 -16.89 -35.82
C LYS A 83 -47.99 -16.08 -37.01
N LYS A 84 -47.08 -15.73 -37.93
CA LYS A 84 -46.90 -16.49 -39.20
C LYS A 84 -45.71 -15.98 -40.01
N LEU A 85 -44.93 -16.93 -40.48
CA LEU A 85 -43.96 -16.86 -41.56
C LEU A 85 -44.76 -16.88 -42.88
N ASP A 86 -44.45 -16.00 -43.83
CA ASP A 86 -44.16 -16.39 -45.22
C ASP A 86 -43.74 -15.21 -46.11
N ARG A 87 -42.87 -15.57 -47.05
CA ARG A 87 -42.11 -14.76 -48.02
C ARG A 87 -43.00 -14.03 -49.04
N SER A 88 -42.52 -12.90 -49.57
CA SER A 88 -42.09 -12.77 -50.98
C SER A 88 -41.74 -11.31 -51.39
N THR A 89 -40.63 -11.18 -52.16
CA THR A 89 -40.41 -10.24 -53.32
C THR A 89 -40.31 -8.73 -52.99
N THR A 90 -39.32 -7.89 -53.35
CA THR A 90 -38.21 -7.83 -54.33
C THR A 90 -37.23 -6.69 -53.91
N PRO A 91 -36.06 -6.52 -54.57
CA PRO A 91 -34.90 -5.80 -54.03
C PRO A 91 -34.89 -4.32 -54.42
N ASN A 92 -34.24 -3.49 -53.59
CA ASN A 92 -33.81 -2.16 -54.03
C ASN A 92 -32.36 -1.90 -53.60
N LEU A 93 -31.51 -1.86 -54.63
CA LEU A 93 -30.12 -1.41 -54.60
C LEU A 93 -30.06 0.01 -54.01
N LYS A 94 -29.44 0.16 -52.85
CA LYS A 94 -28.81 1.42 -52.45
C LYS A 94 -27.33 1.17 -52.29
N GLN A 95 -26.57 1.72 -53.23
CA GLN A 95 -25.12 1.85 -53.20
C GLN A 95 -24.69 2.34 -51.81
N ARG A 96 -24.10 1.44 -51.03
CA ARG A 96 -23.32 1.81 -49.86
C ARG A 96 -21.97 2.29 -50.34
N VAL A 97 -21.72 3.58 -50.14
CA VAL A 97 -20.39 4.18 -50.10
C VAL A 97 -19.50 3.30 -49.21
N PRO A 98 -18.31 2.87 -49.68
CA PRO A 98 -17.42 2.08 -48.85
C PRO A 98 -16.89 2.97 -47.72
N ILE A 99 -17.38 2.68 -46.52
CA ILE A 99 -16.79 3.12 -45.26
C ILE A 99 -15.33 2.66 -45.28
N ARG A 100 -14.41 3.64 -45.29
CA ARG A 100 -12.97 3.45 -45.09
C ARG A 100 -12.78 2.58 -43.85
N ARG A 101 -12.51 1.30 -44.05
CA ARG A 101 -12.05 0.40 -42.99
C ARG A 101 -10.70 0.95 -42.57
N HIS A 102 -10.61 1.35 -41.30
CA HIS A 102 -9.36 1.60 -40.63
C HIS A 102 -8.37 0.47 -40.97
N GLU A 103 -7.25 0.86 -41.57
CA GLU A 103 -6.06 0.03 -41.67
C GLU A 103 -5.74 -0.47 -40.26
N LYS A 104 -6.08 -1.73 -40.00
CA LYS A 104 -5.42 -2.49 -38.95
C LYS A 104 -3.97 -2.58 -39.40
N GLN A 105 -3.11 -1.71 -38.88
CA GLN A 105 -1.67 -1.88 -38.95
C GLN A 105 -1.36 -3.28 -38.42
N GLN A 106 -1.09 -4.20 -39.35
CA GLN A 106 -0.46 -5.47 -39.05
C GLN A 106 0.95 -5.12 -38.61
N LEU A 107 1.18 -5.08 -37.30
CA LEU A 107 2.53 -5.04 -36.74
C LEU A 107 3.27 -6.27 -37.26
N SER A 108 4.20 -6.04 -38.19
CA SER A 108 5.15 -7.05 -38.67
C SER A 108 5.83 -7.73 -37.47
N GLU A 109 6.02 -9.04 -37.54
CA GLU A 109 6.68 -9.84 -36.49
C GLU A 109 8.06 -9.28 -36.09
N GLY A 110 8.77 -8.65 -37.04
CA GLY A 110 10.03 -7.97 -36.78
C GLY A 110 9.91 -6.81 -35.79
N ASN A 111 8.87 -5.98 -35.91
CA ASN A 111 8.62 -4.87 -34.99
C ASN A 111 8.28 -5.38 -33.58
N LEU A 112 7.57 -6.51 -33.50
CA LEU A 112 7.18 -7.12 -32.23
C LEU A 112 8.39 -7.71 -31.50
N HIS A 113 9.34 -8.31 -32.23
CA HIS A 113 10.61 -8.77 -31.66
C HIS A 113 11.45 -7.62 -31.09
N GLU A 114 11.56 -6.50 -31.82
CA GLU A 114 12.28 -5.32 -31.33
C GLU A 114 11.64 -4.70 -30.07
N ILE A 115 10.30 -4.62 -30.04
CA ILE A 115 9.57 -4.11 -28.86
C ILE A 115 9.85 -4.99 -27.64
N ARG A 116 9.79 -6.32 -27.78
CA ARG A 116 10.12 -7.26 -26.69
C ARG A 116 11.56 -7.12 -26.22
N LYS A 117 12.51 -6.98 -27.16
CA LYS A 117 13.92 -6.78 -26.84
C LYS A 117 14.15 -5.50 -26.03
N LYS A 118 13.53 -4.38 -26.45
CA LYS A 118 13.58 -3.10 -25.74
C LYS A 118 12.94 -3.19 -24.36
N GLN A 119 11.80 -3.88 -24.24
CA GLN A 119 11.13 -4.09 -22.97
C GLN A 119 11.98 -4.93 -22.01
N SER A 120 12.58 -6.02 -22.49
CA SER A 120 13.48 -6.85 -21.69
C SER A 120 14.69 -6.07 -21.18
N ALA A 121 15.35 -5.29 -22.06
CA ALA A 121 16.46 -4.43 -21.66
C ALA A 121 16.06 -3.37 -20.61
N CYS A 122 14.87 -2.79 -20.74
CA CYS A 122 14.31 -1.85 -19.77
C CYS A 122 14.09 -2.55 -18.41
N VAL A 123 13.50 -3.75 -18.41
CA VAL A 123 13.25 -4.53 -17.19
C VAL A 123 14.54 -4.88 -16.47
N ILE A 124 15.58 -5.33 -17.19
CA ILE A 124 16.90 -5.66 -16.62
C ILE A 124 17.58 -4.41 -16.05
N SER A 125 17.57 -3.30 -16.80
CA SER A 125 18.15 -2.04 -16.31
C SER A 125 17.43 -1.54 -15.06
N LEU A 126 16.10 -1.69 -15.03
CA LEU A 126 15.29 -1.29 -13.90
C LEU A 126 15.51 -2.20 -12.69
N SER A 127 15.56 -3.53 -12.83
CA SER A 127 15.77 -4.45 -11.72
C SER A 127 17.09 -4.16 -10.99
N HIS A 128 18.20 -4.00 -11.73
CA HIS A 128 19.50 -3.67 -11.15
C HIS A 128 19.50 -2.33 -10.42
N ARG A 129 18.83 -1.31 -10.99
CA ARG A 129 18.74 0.02 -10.37
C ARG A 129 17.96 -0.02 -9.05
N LEU A 130 17.03 -0.96 -8.91
CA LEU A 130 16.12 -1.00 -7.78
C LEU A 130 16.64 -1.81 -6.59
N ILE A 131 17.63 -2.69 -6.72
CA ILE A 131 18.06 -3.61 -5.64
C ILE A 131 19.45 -3.31 -5.09
N GLY A 132 20.29 -2.61 -5.85
CA GLY A 132 21.67 -2.35 -5.45
C GLY A 132 22.55 -3.61 -5.51
N LEU A 133 23.80 -3.48 -5.07
CA LEU A 133 24.83 -4.50 -5.26
C LEU A 133 24.83 -5.60 -4.18
N ASN A 134 24.19 -5.36 -3.02
CA ASN A 134 24.18 -6.30 -1.90
C ASN A 134 22.75 -6.45 -1.31
N PRO A 135 21.85 -7.16 -2.01
CA PRO A 135 20.47 -7.39 -1.55
C PRO A 135 20.41 -8.09 -0.20
N LEU A 136 21.30 -9.06 0.06
CA LEU A 136 21.30 -9.84 1.30
C LEU A 136 21.68 -9.00 2.51
N GLY A 137 22.75 -8.21 2.37
CA GLY A 137 23.20 -7.30 3.42
C GLY A 137 22.13 -6.26 3.74
N SER A 138 21.54 -5.67 2.69
CA SER A 138 20.48 -4.67 2.81
C SER A 138 19.22 -5.27 3.45
N PHE A 139 18.81 -6.47 3.03
CA PHE A 139 17.67 -7.18 3.61
C PHE A 139 17.80 -7.37 5.11
N ALA A 140 18.93 -7.94 5.57
CA ALA A 140 19.13 -8.24 6.99
C ALA A 140 19.08 -6.95 7.84
N GLU A 141 19.76 -5.89 7.39
CA GLU A 141 19.80 -4.61 8.09
C GLU A 141 18.42 -3.93 8.11
N ASN A 142 17.71 -3.95 6.98
CA ASN A 142 16.37 -3.37 6.86
C ASN A 142 15.36 -4.12 7.72
N CYS A 143 15.44 -5.46 7.79
CA CYS A 143 14.60 -6.28 8.65
C CYS A 143 14.79 -5.96 10.13
N GLU A 144 16.04 -5.90 10.60
CA GLU A 144 16.35 -5.59 12.00
C GLU A 144 15.79 -4.23 12.43
N LYS A 145 15.87 -3.23 11.55
CA LYS A 145 15.36 -1.88 11.80
C LYS A 145 13.83 -1.78 11.72
N THR A 146 13.19 -2.52 10.82
CA THR A 146 11.78 -2.25 10.44
C THR A 146 10.78 -3.21 11.09
N ILE A 147 11.19 -4.43 11.46
CA ILE A 147 10.26 -5.43 12.00
C ILE A 147 9.56 -5.00 13.31
N PRO A 148 10.21 -4.33 14.29
CA PRO A 148 9.51 -3.85 15.49
C PRO A 148 8.31 -2.94 15.16
N ASP A 149 8.53 -1.99 14.26
CA ASP A 149 7.48 -1.06 13.82
C ASP A 149 6.41 -1.77 13.01
N TRP A 150 6.81 -2.76 12.20
CA TRP A 150 5.87 -3.58 11.45
C TRP A 150 4.98 -4.44 12.36
N ILE A 151 5.52 -5.04 13.42
CA ILE A 151 4.75 -5.75 14.45
C ILE A 151 3.69 -4.82 15.05
N THR A 152 4.11 -3.59 15.40
CA THR A 152 3.20 -2.57 15.93
C THR A 152 2.10 -2.19 14.94
N LEU A 153 2.44 -2.07 13.65
CA LEU A 153 1.47 -1.83 12.59
C LEU A 153 0.48 -2.99 12.46
N LEU A 154 0.98 -4.24 12.37
CA LEU A 154 0.15 -5.45 12.25
C LEU A 154 -0.83 -5.57 13.42
N GLY A 155 -0.40 -5.28 14.65
CA GLY A 155 -1.27 -5.29 15.82
C GLY A 155 -2.45 -4.32 15.72
N LYS A 156 -2.29 -3.22 14.97
CA LYS A 156 -3.35 -2.22 14.73
C LYS A 156 -4.22 -2.54 13.51
N THR A 157 -3.74 -3.35 12.57
CA THR A 157 -4.41 -3.61 11.29
C THR A 157 -5.02 -5.00 11.18
N MET A 158 -4.64 -5.94 12.05
CA MET A 158 -5.25 -7.26 12.09
C MET A 158 -6.72 -7.17 12.48
N LEU A 159 -7.60 -7.48 11.52
CA LEU A 159 -9.04 -7.48 11.74
C LEU A 159 -9.48 -8.76 12.48
N PRO A 160 -10.36 -8.65 13.49
CA PRO A 160 -10.94 -9.82 14.13
C PRO A 160 -11.74 -10.68 13.14
N THR A 161 -11.87 -11.96 13.45
CA THR A 161 -12.75 -12.86 12.71
C THR A 161 -14.21 -12.47 12.94
N PHE A 162 -15.07 -12.70 11.94
CA PHE A 162 -16.53 -12.51 12.02
C PHE A 162 -17.04 -11.08 12.28
N ILE A 163 -16.32 -10.06 11.81
CA ILE A 163 -16.80 -8.68 11.83
C ILE A 163 -17.65 -8.33 10.59
N ASN A 164 -18.43 -7.26 10.70
CA ASN A 164 -19.18 -6.66 9.60
C ASN A 164 -18.41 -5.46 9.01
N SER A 165 -18.77 -5.00 7.81
CA SER A 165 -18.06 -3.92 7.10
C SER A 165 -18.16 -2.55 7.78
N SER A 166 -19.11 -2.39 8.71
CA SER A 166 -19.29 -1.16 9.50
C SER A 166 -18.56 -1.19 10.84
N HIS A 167 -17.81 -2.26 11.12
CA HIS A 167 -17.16 -2.43 12.42
C HIS A 167 -16.07 -1.35 12.64
N PRO A 168 -16.04 -0.65 13.80
CA PRO A 168 -15.14 0.48 14.03
C PRO A 168 -13.64 0.15 13.87
N CYS A 169 -13.24 -1.10 14.13
CA CYS A 169 -11.84 -1.52 13.95
C CYS A 169 -11.34 -1.36 12.50
N ILE A 170 -12.23 -1.44 11.51
CA ILE A 170 -11.86 -1.27 10.09
C ILE A 170 -11.41 0.16 9.84
N ILE A 171 -12.14 1.13 10.39
CA ILE A 171 -11.79 2.55 10.35
C ILE A 171 -10.48 2.81 11.09
N ALA A 172 -10.32 2.23 12.29
CA ALA A 172 -9.09 2.36 13.07
C ALA A 172 -7.86 1.79 12.32
N ALA A 173 -8.01 0.64 11.67
CA ALA A 173 -6.96 0.01 10.89
C ALA A 173 -6.52 0.88 9.70
N PHE A 174 -7.47 1.44 8.95
CA PHE A 174 -7.14 2.36 7.86
C PHE A 174 -6.42 3.62 8.36
N LYS A 175 -6.85 4.21 9.48
CA LYS A 175 -6.16 5.35 10.10
C LYS A 175 -4.74 5.01 10.52
N ALA A 176 -4.52 3.82 11.11
CA ALA A 176 -3.20 3.37 11.50
C ALA A 176 -2.25 3.26 10.29
N VAL A 177 -2.71 2.65 9.20
CA VAL A 177 -1.94 2.57 7.95
C VAL A 177 -1.65 3.94 7.37
N ASP A 178 -2.65 4.83 7.31
CA ASP A 178 -2.47 6.15 6.72
C ASP A 178 -1.56 7.06 7.53
N SER A 179 -1.54 6.91 8.86
CA SER A 179 -0.60 7.65 9.71
C SER A 179 0.86 7.38 9.33
N ILE A 180 1.16 6.17 8.82
CA ILE A 180 2.50 5.82 8.35
C ILE A 180 2.71 6.30 6.91
N ILE A 181 1.75 6.04 6.02
CA ILE A 181 1.87 6.39 4.59
C ILE A 181 2.04 7.90 4.42
N CYS A 182 1.28 8.69 5.18
CA CYS A 182 1.21 10.15 5.06
C CYS A 182 2.06 10.87 6.10
N GLY A 183 2.45 10.19 7.18
CA GLY A 183 3.20 10.81 8.27
C GLY A 183 4.66 11.06 7.91
N ASP A 184 5.23 12.08 8.55
CA ASP A 184 6.63 12.48 8.38
C ASP A 184 7.61 11.57 9.13
N GLU A 185 7.14 10.91 10.19
CA GLU A 185 7.99 10.13 11.12
C GLU A 185 8.28 8.70 10.65
N GLY A 186 7.60 8.21 9.60
CA GLY A 186 7.80 6.85 9.09
C GLY A 186 9.02 6.72 8.16
N THR A 187 9.84 5.68 8.36
CA THR A 187 10.88 5.31 7.40
C THR A 187 10.25 4.90 6.06
N HIS A 188 10.96 5.08 4.94
CA HIS A 188 10.44 4.64 3.64
C HIS A 188 10.17 3.12 3.63
N LEU A 189 10.96 2.32 4.35
CA LEU A 189 10.78 0.88 4.50
C LEU A 189 9.44 0.53 5.17
N LEU A 190 9.13 1.20 6.29
CA LEU A 190 7.85 1.00 6.98
C LEU A 190 6.68 1.46 6.11
N ARG A 191 6.83 2.54 5.33
CA ARG A 191 5.81 2.99 4.37
C ARG A 191 5.49 1.92 3.32
N ARG A 192 6.47 1.13 2.85
CA ARG A 192 6.23 0.01 1.92
C ARG A 192 5.35 -1.06 2.55
N LEU A 193 5.67 -1.44 3.79
CA LEU A 193 4.87 -2.41 4.52
C LEU A 193 3.45 -1.88 4.78
N ALA A 194 3.31 -0.60 5.09
CA ALA A 194 1.99 0.03 5.23
C ALA A 194 1.19 0.02 3.92
N TYR A 195 1.83 0.24 2.77
CA TYR A 195 1.18 0.09 1.47
C TYR A 195 0.73 -1.34 1.17
N ILE A 196 1.54 -2.34 1.55
CA ILE A 196 1.17 -3.76 1.41
C ILE A 196 0.01 -4.10 2.35
N GLU A 197 0.06 -3.60 3.59
CA GLU A 197 -0.99 -3.80 4.58
C GLU A 197 -2.29 -3.10 4.19
N LEU A 198 -2.22 -1.94 3.54
CA LEU A 198 -3.38 -1.28 2.93
C LEU A 198 -4.10 -2.22 1.94
N MET A 199 -3.33 -2.92 1.10
CA MET A 199 -3.90 -3.84 0.12
C MET A 199 -4.53 -5.08 0.78
N ARG A 200 -3.90 -5.61 1.82
CA ARG A 200 -4.45 -6.70 2.63
C ARG A 200 -5.76 -6.29 3.33
N LEU A 201 -5.81 -5.09 3.90
CA LEU A 201 -7.05 -4.52 4.47
C LEU A 201 -8.16 -4.41 3.42
N PHE A 202 -7.83 -3.90 2.22
CA PHE A 202 -8.80 -3.86 1.13
C PHE A 202 -9.31 -5.25 0.75
N ALA A 203 -8.43 -6.24 0.62
CA ALA A 203 -8.83 -7.61 0.28
C ALA A 203 -9.76 -8.21 1.34
N SER A 204 -9.43 -8.07 2.63
CA SER A 204 -10.27 -8.53 3.74
C SER A 204 -11.63 -7.82 3.77
N LEU A 205 -11.65 -6.49 3.62
CA LEU A 205 -12.88 -5.71 3.59
C LEU A 205 -13.77 -6.07 2.39
N GLU A 206 -13.18 -6.22 1.20
CA GLU A 206 -13.91 -6.62 0.00
C GLU A 206 -14.52 -8.04 0.15
N ALA A 207 -13.87 -8.94 0.89
CA ALA A 207 -14.38 -10.25 1.25
C ALA A 207 -15.53 -10.19 2.28
N ILE A 208 -15.41 -9.35 3.32
CA ILE A 208 -16.47 -9.11 4.30
C ILE A 208 -17.72 -8.56 3.59
N ILE A 209 -17.56 -7.52 2.76
CA ILE A 209 -18.66 -6.93 1.98
C ILE A 209 -19.30 -7.96 1.04
N LYS A 210 -18.47 -8.82 0.42
CA LYS A 210 -18.97 -9.90 -0.45
C LYS A 210 -19.90 -10.82 0.34
N TYR A 211 -19.46 -11.29 1.50
CA TYR A 211 -20.24 -12.15 2.37
C TYR A 211 -21.54 -11.49 2.85
N GLU A 212 -21.50 -10.21 3.22
CA GLU A 212 -22.69 -9.45 3.63
C GLU A 212 -23.72 -9.30 2.51
N ARG A 213 -23.25 -9.15 1.26
CA ARG A 213 -24.15 -9.11 0.09
C ARG A 213 -24.75 -10.48 -0.19
N GLU A 214 -23.96 -11.54 -0.10
CA GLU A 214 -24.42 -12.92 -0.31
C GLU A 214 -25.46 -13.35 0.74
N THR A 215 -25.33 -12.84 1.97
CA THR A 215 -26.29 -13.08 3.06
C THR A 215 -27.45 -12.08 3.10
N GLY A 216 -27.53 -11.13 2.15
CA GLY A 216 -28.61 -10.15 2.06
C GLY A 216 -28.56 -9.03 3.10
N ARG A 217 -27.47 -8.89 3.87
CA ARG A 217 -27.27 -7.80 4.84
C ARG A 217 -27.02 -6.45 4.18
N ILE A 218 -26.42 -6.47 2.98
CA ILE A 218 -26.20 -5.27 2.15
C ILE A 218 -26.87 -5.47 0.80
N SER A 219 -27.66 -4.48 0.37
CA SER A 219 -28.27 -4.49 -0.97
C SER A 219 -27.23 -4.21 -2.05
N ARG A 220 -27.39 -4.85 -3.21
CA ARG A 220 -26.52 -4.63 -4.36
C ARG A 220 -27.07 -3.49 -5.21
N GLU A 221 -26.34 -2.39 -5.27
CA GLU A 221 -26.63 -1.31 -6.19
C GLU A 221 -25.97 -1.55 -7.56
N PRO A 222 -26.69 -1.39 -8.69
CA PRO A 222 -26.11 -1.52 -10.02
C PRO A 222 -24.93 -0.57 -10.23
N GLY A 223 -23.80 -1.09 -10.74
CA GLY A 223 -22.60 -0.29 -10.98
C GLY A 223 -21.74 -0.01 -9.73
N TYR A 224 -22.18 -0.42 -8.54
CA TYR A 224 -21.48 -0.17 -7.29
C TYR A 224 -20.96 -1.48 -6.65
N GLY A 225 -19.73 -1.84 -7.01
CA GLY A 225 -19.08 -3.09 -6.59
C GLY A 225 -18.50 -3.06 -5.17
N ASN A 226 -18.01 -4.21 -4.69
CA ASN A 226 -17.39 -4.33 -3.36
C ASN A 226 -16.18 -3.39 -3.21
N ALA A 227 -15.36 -3.27 -4.25
CA ALA A 227 -14.22 -2.37 -4.28
C ALA A 227 -14.61 -0.89 -4.19
N SER A 228 -15.77 -0.50 -4.73
CA SER A 228 -16.28 0.87 -4.61
C SER A 228 -16.73 1.14 -3.18
N LEU A 229 -17.46 0.21 -2.57
CA LEU A 229 -17.90 0.33 -1.17
C LEU A 229 -16.71 0.33 -0.20
N ALA A 230 -15.71 -0.53 -0.42
CA ALA A 230 -14.48 -0.55 0.37
C ALA A 230 -13.72 0.78 0.27
N LEU A 231 -13.69 1.40 -0.92
CA LEU A 231 -13.08 2.72 -1.09
C LEU A 231 -13.85 3.81 -0.35
N ASP A 232 -15.18 3.73 -0.31
CA ASP A 232 -16.01 4.70 0.40
C ASP A 232 -15.87 4.57 1.93
N ILE A 233 -15.72 3.35 2.45
CA ILE A 233 -15.36 3.10 3.85
C ILE A 233 -13.95 3.62 4.16
N TYR A 234 -13.00 3.42 3.26
CA TYR A 234 -11.67 4.00 3.42
C TYR A 234 -11.71 5.55 3.41
N MET A 235 -12.55 6.15 2.56
CA MET A 235 -12.79 7.59 2.56
C MET A 235 -13.40 8.09 3.87
N SER A 236 -14.34 7.36 4.47
CA SER A 236 -14.93 7.75 5.76
C SER A 236 -13.96 7.62 6.93
N ALA A 237 -12.88 6.84 6.76
CA ALA A 237 -11.79 6.78 7.73
C ALA A 237 -10.89 8.03 7.72
N GLN A 238 -10.96 8.85 6.67
CA GLN A 238 -10.15 10.05 6.53
C GLN A 238 -10.77 11.22 7.29
N GLU A 239 -9.92 12.13 7.77
CA GLU A 239 -10.39 13.41 8.30
C GLU A 239 -11.11 14.22 7.21
N SER A 240 -11.97 15.15 7.63
CA SER A 240 -12.83 15.92 6.72
C SER A 240 -12.00 16.68 5.69
N HIS A 241 -11.97 16.17 4.46
CA HIS A 241 -11.28 16.82 3.35
C HIS A 241 -12.23 17.83 2.68
N PRO A 242 -11.79 19.09 2.44
CA PRO A 242 -12.64 20.14 1.86
C PRO A 242 -13.14 19.79 0.46
N HIS A 243 -12.43 18.90 -0.25
CA HIS A 243 -12.76 18.46 -1.60
C HIS A 243 -12.81 16.93 -1.69
N PRO A 244 -14.00 16.29 -1.57
CA PRO A 244 -14.14 14.83 -1.57
C PRO A 244 -13.62 14.15 -2.86
N ASN A 245 -13.69 14.84 -4.00
CA ASN A 245 -13.20 14.31 -5.27
C ASN A 245 -11.67 14.24 -5.31
N ASP A 246 -10.98 15.21 -4.71
CA ASP A 246 -9.53 15.22 -4.62
C ASP A 246 -9.06 14.11 -3.68
N LEU A 247 -9.72 13.96 -2.53
CA LEU A 247 -9.47 12.85 -1.61
C LEU A 247 -9.65 11.51 -2.31
N ARG A 248 -10.76 11.30 -3.02
CA ARG A 248 -11.03 10.05 -3.75
C ARG A 248 -9.94 9.76 -4.80
N ARG A 249 -9.40 10.79 -5.46
CA ARG A 249 -8.29 10.64 -6.41
C ARG A 249 -7.01 10.21 -5.67
N GLU A 250 -6.68 10.87 -4.57
CA GLU A 250 -5.51 10.56 -3.76
C GLU A 250 -5.56 9.13 -3.21
N LEU A 251 -6.68 8.70 -2.62
CA LEU A 251 -6.83 7.34 -2.10
C LEU A 251 -6.72 6.28 -3.21
N ARG A 252 -7.15 6.60 -4.44
CA ARG A 252 -6.91 5.73 -5.61
C ARG A 252 -5.43 5.65 -5.97
N GLU A 253 -4.69 6.74 -5.88
CA GLU A 253 -3.24 6.76 -6.10
C GLU A 253 -2.50 5.96 -5.03
N ARG A 254 -2.89 6.08 -3.76
CA ARG A 254 -2.39 5.24 -2.66
C ARG A 254 -2.67 3.75 -2.93
N LYS A 255 -3.90 3.39 -3.32
CA LYS A 255 -4.25 2.00 -3.67
C LYS A 255 -3.45 1.47 -4.87
N ARG A 256 -3.11 2.33 -5.84
CA ARG A 256 -2.21 1.95 -6.96
C ARG A 256 -0.79 1.70 -6.48
N ALA A 257 -0.24 2.56 -5.62
CA ALA A 257 1.08 2.38 -5.04
C ALA A 257 1.14 1.11 -4.18
N GLY A 258 0.08 0.85 -3.41
CA GLY A 258 -0.14 -0.41 -2.69
C GLY A 258 -0.01 -1.64 -3.58
N ARG A 259 -0.74 -1.67 -4.69
CA ARG A 259 -0.67 -2.78 -5.66
C ARG A 259 0.72 -2.96 -6.26
N SER A 260 1.40 -1.87 -6.58
CA SER A 260 2.76 -1.93 -7.09
C SER A 260 3.73 -2.52 -6.07
N TRP A 261 3.63 -2.14 -4.79
CA TRP A 261 4.43 -2.74 -3.73
C TRP A 261 4.08 -4.20 -3.48
N GLU A 262 2.80 -4.55 -3.54
CA GLU A 262 2.32 -5.94 -3.46
C GLU A 262 2.86 -6.78 -4.62
N ASP A 263 2.86 -6.25 -5.86
CA ASP A 263 3.43 -6.90 -7.04
C ASP A 263 4.95 -7.13 -6.88
N LEU A 264 5.67 -6.16 -6.33
CA LEU A 264 7.12 -6.24 -6.07
C LEU A 264 7.48 -7.20 -4.93
N ALA A 265 6.61 -7.30 -3.93
CA ALA A 265 6.79 -8.13 -2.74
C ALA A 265 6.09 -9.50 -2.83
N LYS A 266 5.55 -9.86 -4.01
CA LYS A 266 4.65 -10.98 -4.33
C LYS A 266 4.65 -12.21 -3.39
N LEU A 267 5.82 -12.71 -2.99
CA LEU A 267 5.95 -13.92 -2.17
C LEU A 267 5.96 -13.65 -0.66
N SER A 268 6.46 -12.49 -0.22
CA SER A 268 6.49 -12.08 1.18
C SER A 268 6.57 -10.55 1.28
N PRO A 269 5.81 -9.91 2.20
CA PRO A 269 5.90 -8.46 2.42
C PRO A 269 7.32 -7.99 2.72
N LEU A 270 8.14 -8.84 3.35
CA LEU A 270 9.53 -8.53 3.68
C LEU A 270 10.46 -8.48 2.46
N LEU A 271 10.07 -9.05 1.31
CA LEU A 271 10.84 -8.87 0.07
C LEU A 271 10.84 -7.42 -0.40
N SER A 272 9.91 -6.57 0.06
CA SER A 272 9.99 -5.13 -0.18
C SER A 272 11.25 -4.47 0.41
N MET A 273 11.94 -5.14 1.34
CA MET A 273 13.15 -4.66 2.02
C MET A 273 14.42 -4.77 1.18
N ILE A 274 14.41 -5.57 0.10
CA ILE A 274 15.58 -5.69 -0.79
C ILE A 274 15.69 -4.49 -1.76
N TYR A 275 14.59 -3.75 -1.93
CA TYR A 275 14.55 -2.63 -2.84
C TYR A 275 15.20 -1.39 -2.20
N LEU A 276 15.93 -0.61 -2.99
CA LEU A 276 16.49 0.67 -2.58
C LEU A 276 15.41 1.74 -2.54
N GLU A 277 15.70 2.87 -1.89
CA GLU A 277 14.83 4.05 -1.88
C GLU A 277 14.52 4.58 -3.30
N ALA A 278 15.41 4.32 -4.27
CA ALA A 278 15.17 4.64 -5.69
C ALA A 278 13.92 3.96 -6.29
N ALA A 279 13.35 2.95 -5.62
CA ALA A 279 12.08 2.33 -5.98
C ALA A 279 10.85 3.20 -5.69
N GLU A 280 10.91 4.09 -4.70
CA GLU A 280 9.79 4.95 -4.30
C GLU A 280 9.22 5.78 -5.47
N PRO A 281 10.03 6.57 -6.21
CA PRO A 281 9.51 7.33 -7.34
C PRO A 281 9.04 6.45 -8.50
N VAL A 282 9.62 5.25 -8.67
CA VAL A 282 9.23 4.32 -9.73
C VAL A 282 7.84 3.74 -9.47
N VAL A 283 7.55 3.38 -8.23
CA VAL A 283 6.23 2.88 -7.81
C VAL A 283 5.16 3.96 -7.94
N LYS A 284 5.50 5.23 -7.71
CA LYS A 284 4.55 6.36 -7.79
C LYS A 284 4.34 6.87 -9.22
N ASP A 285 5.27 6.64 -10.14
CA ASP A 285 5.19 7.11 -11.54
C ASP A 285 4.46 6.10 -12.46
N PHE A 286 3.16 5.92 -12.23
CA PHE A 286 2.32 5.00 -13.02
C PHE A 286 2.17 5.40 -14.50
N LYS A 287 2.48 6.65 -14.84
CA LYS A 287 2.45 7.11 -16.24
C LYS A 287 3.61 6.49 -17.02
N ARG A 288 4.74 6.29 -16.35
CA ARG A 288 5.97 5.78 -16.93
C ARG A 288 6.11 4.26 -16.77
N PHE A 289 5.69 3.72 -15.62
CA PHE A 289 5.81 2.31 -15.31
C PHE A 289 4.43 1.74 -14.97
N ASP A 290 3.87 0.98 -15.90
CA ASP A 290 2.61 0.29 -15.64
C ASP A 290 2.81 -0.94 -14.73
N SER A 291 1.70 -1.45 -14.16
CA SER A 291 1.75 -2.63 -13.30
C SER A 291 2.31 -3.86 -14.02
N ALA A 292 2.10 -3.98 -15.34
CA ALA A 292 2.67 -5.09 -16.11
C ALA A 292 4.21 -5.04 -16.14
N THR A 293 4.79 -3.86 -16.35
CA THR A 293 6.24 -3.67 -16.29
C THR A 293 6.79 -3.94 -14.90
N LEU A 294 6.13 -3.45 -13.84
CA LEU A 294 6.55 -3.71 -12.47
C LEU A 294 6.48 -5.21 -12.10
N LYS A 295 5.50 -5.95 -12.61
CA LYS A 295 5.43 -7.42 -12.45
C LYS A 295 6.59 -8.14 -13.14
N LEU A 296 6.99 -7.69 -14.33
CA LEU A 296 8.15 -8.24 -15.02
C LEU A 296 9.45 -7.94 -14.27
N VAL A 297 9.57 -6.73 -13.70
CA VAL A 297 10.69 -6.37 -12.82
C VAL A 297 10.71 -7.26 -11.58
N ALA A 298 9.57 -7.42 -10.89
CA ALA A 298 9.48 -8.29 -9.72
C ALA A 298 9.86 -9.74 -10.04
N ALA A 299 9.40 -10.27 -11.18
CA ALA A 299 9.77 -11.61 -11.62
C ALA A 299 11.28 -11.72 -11.87
N ARG A 300 11.87 -10.74 -12.56
CA ARG A 300 13.30 -10.70 -12.83
C ARG A 300 14.14 -10.63 -11.55
N VAL A 301 13.70 -9.81 -10.62
CA VAL A 301 14.30 -9.67 -9.28
C VAL A 301 14.29 -11.02 -8.56
N LEU A 302 13.16 -11.73 -8.58
CA LEU A 302 13.02 -13.03 -7.93
C LEU A 302 13.88 -14.11 -8.60
N GLU A 303 14.08 -14.04 -9.92
CA GLU A 303 15.01 -14.93 -10.64
C GLU A 303 16.47 -14.72 -10.24
N GLU A 304 16.86 -13.49 -9.91
CA GLU A 304 18.22 -13.13 -9.51
C GLU A 304 18.47 -13.23 -8.00
N CYS A 305 17.40 -13.26 -7.20
CA CYS A 305 17.51 -13.38 -5.75
C CYS A 305 17.91 -14.81 -5.33
N PRO A 306 18.82 -14.95 -4.35
CA PRO A 306 19.07 -16.24 -3.72
C PRO A 306 17.79 -16.84 -3.13
N LYS A 307 17.57 -18.14 -3.34
CA LYS A 307 16.35 -18.84 -2.92
C LYS A 307 16.19 -18.80 -1.40
N GLU A 308 17.31 -18.80 -0.71
CA GLU A 308 17.47 -18.76 0.74
C GLU A 308 16.89 -17.45 1.29
N LEU A 309 17.13 -16.33 0.60
CA LEU A 309 16.55 -15.03 0.97
C LEU A 309 15.03 -15.06 0.85
N VAL A 310 14.52 -15.62 -0.25
CA VAL A 310 13.07 -15.75 -0.46
C VAL A 310 12.47 -16.61 0.65
N GLN A 311 13.05 -17.76 0.95
CA GLN A 311 12.56 -18.67 1.99
C GLN A 311 12.59 -18.03 3.38
N ILE A 312 13.68 -17.37 3.76
CA ILE A 312 13.81 -16.68 5.04
C ILE A 312 12.79 -15.54 5.13
N SER A 313 12.59 -14.79 4.05
CA SER A 313 11.59 -13.71 4.02
C SER A 313 10.16 -14.21 4.26
N ILE A 314 9.82 -15.39 3.73
CA ILE A 314 8.50 -16.01 3.92
C ILE A 314 8.37 -16.49 5.37
N GLN A 315 9.33 -17.29 5.84
CA GLN A 315 9.31 -17.86 7.20
C GLN A 315 9.26 -16.76 8.27
N LEU A 316 10.01 -15.68 8.07
CA LEU A 316 10.04 -14.58 9.02
C LEU A 316 8.71 -13.82 9.03
N ALA A 317 8.13 -13.54 7.87
CA ALA A 317 6.82 -12.90 7.78
C ALA A 317 5.73 -13.74 8.45
N GLU A 318 5.70 -15.06 8.20
CA GLU A 318 4.75 -15.98 8.82
C GLU A 318 4.88 -16.03 10.34
N ARG A 319 6.10 -16.07 10.87
CA ARG A 319 6.34 -16.06 12.31
C ARG A 319 5.89 -14.76 12.96
N VAL A 320 6.21 -13.62 12.35
CA VAL A 320 5.79 -12.30 12.83
C VAL A 320 4.26 -12.21 12.85
N GLU A 321 3.60 -12.54 11.73
CA GLU A 321 2.14 -12.51 11.63
C GLU A 321 1.46 -13.49 12.61
N SER A 322 2.03 -14.67 12.82
CA SER A 322 1.53 -15.66 13.78
C SER A 322 1.65 -15.18 15.23
N ALA A 323 2.78 -14.56 15.58
CA ALA A 323 3.00 -14.00 16.92
C ALA A 323 1.99 -12.88 17.22
N VAL A 324 1.82 -11.94 16.28
CA VAL A 324 0.83 -10.85 16.42
C VAL A 324 -0.60 -11.41 16.54
N ARG A 325 -0.96 -12.40 15.71
CA ARG A 325 -2.30 -13.03 15.77
C ARG A 325 -2.59 -13.71 17.10
N SER A 326 -1.56 -14.28 17.71
CA SER A 326 -1.67 -15.05 18.94
C SER A 326 -1.46 -14.21 20.20
N ASP A 327 -1.27 -12.89 20.05
CA ASP A 327 -0.87 -11.97 21.11
C ASP A 327 0.37 -12.45 21.89
N LEU A 328 1.27 -13.14 21.18
CA LEU A 328 2.52 -13.66 21.73
C LEU A 328 3.64 -12.66 21.51
N LEU A 329 4.52 -12.54 22.52
CA LEU A 329 5.75 -11.78 22.39
C LEU A 329 6.62 -12.40 21.28
N PHE A 330 6.85 -11.64 20.22
CA PHE A 330 7.78 -12.03 19.17
C PHE A 330 9.22 -11.85 19.66
N ASP A 331 10.01 -12.93 19.66
CA ASP A 331 11.41 -12.87 20.07
C ASP A 331 12.25 -12.13 19.02
N MET A 332 12.53 -10.86 19.31
CA MET A 332 13.36 -9.99 18.47
C MET A 332 14.79 -10.53 18.25
N ARG A 333 15.29 -11.43 19.10
CA ARG A 333 16.60 -12.08 18.89
C ARG A 333 16.61 -12.94 17.62
N GLN A 334 15.44 -13.37 17.15
CA GLN A 334 15.30 -14.10 15.89
C GLN A 334 15.53 -13.24 14.65
N VAL A 335 15.49 -11.90 14.80
CA VAL A 335 15.56 -10.92 13.71
C VAL A 335 16.89 -10.16 13.68
N THR A 336 17.84 -10.55 14.55
CA THR A 336 19.18 -9.95 14.54
C THR A 336 19.85 -10.16 13.20
N VAL A 337 20.57 -9.13 12.74
CA VAL A 337 21.33 -9.19 11.48
C VAL A 337 22.27 -10.41 11.46
N ALA A 338 22.91 -10.74 12.59
CA ALA A 338 23.79 -11.89 12.70
C ALA A 338 23.07 -13.22 12.42
N ARG A 339 21.84 -13.38 12.93
CA ARG A 339 21.06 -14.60 12.77
C ARG A 339 20.47 -14.71 11.37
N ILE A 340 19.94 -13.62 10.81
CA ILE A 340 19.49 -13.59 9.42
C ILE A 340 20.67 -13.91 8.48
N ARG A 341 21.84 -13.30 8.70
CA ARG A 341 23.05 -13.58 7.92
C ARG A 341 23.56 -15.01 8.11
N GLN A 342 23.47 -15.57 9.31
CA GLN A 342 23.84 -16.96 9.56
C GLN A 342 22.92 -17.92 8.80
N SER A 343 21.61 -17.69 8.83
CA SER A 343 20.64 -18.47 8.05
C SER A 343 20.87 -18.35 6.54
N LEU A 344 21.34 -17.20 6.07
CA LEU A 344 21.72 -16.98 4.67
C LEU A 344 23.09 -17.57 4.27
N LYS A 345 23.95 -17.92 5.23
CA LYS A 345 25.29 -18.52 4.99
C LYS A 345 25.29 -20.05 5.10
N LEU A 346 24.30 -20.61 5.78
CA LEU A 346 24.19 -22.06 6.05
C LEU A 346 23.36 -22.82 4.99
N ALA A 347 22.85 -22.11 3.99
CA ALA A 347 22.14 -22.66 2.84
C ALA A 347 22.87 -22.23 1.57
#